data_AF-A0A6P0TBH5-F1
#
_entry.id   AF-A0A6P0TBH5-F1
#
_cell.length_a   1.000
_cell.length_b   1.000
_cell.length_c   1.000
_cell.angle_alpha   90.00
_cell.angle_beta   90.00
_cell.angle_gamma   90.00
#
_symmetry.space_group_name_H-M   'P 1'
#
loop_
_entity.id
_entity.type
_entity.pdbx_description
1 polymer ?
#
loop_
_entity_poly.entity_id
_entity_poly.type
_entity_poly.pdbx_seq_one_letter_code
_entity_poly.pdbx_strand_id
1 'polypeptide(L)' 'MPAPYSYDLRSKAIEAVKRGEKKIEVSRFFKISRNPLDLWLKKERETG' A
#
# COMPACT_ATOMS: atom_id res chain seq x y z
N MET A 1 16.37 5.15 -9.43
CA MET A 1 16.23 4.05 -8.44
C MET A 1 14.96 3.28 -8.78
N PRO A 2 15.03 1.97 -9.10
CA PRO A 2 13.81 1.18 -9.23
C PRO A 2 13.07 1.25 -7.88
N ALA A 3 11.77 1.48 -7.93
CA ALA A 3 10.94 1.43 -6.75
C ALA A 3 11.19 0.08 -6.03
N PRO A 4 11.53 0.05 -4.73
CA PRO A 4 11.83 -1.20 -4.02
C PRO A 4 10.63 -2.16 -3.92
N TYR A 5 9.46 -1.73 -4.38
CA TYR A 5 8.23 -2.49 -4.40
C TYR A 5 7.61 -2.41 -5.79
N SER A 6 7.27 -3.57 -6.36
CA SER A 6 6.56 -3.69 -7.63
C SER A 6 5.25 -2.92 -7.60
N TYR A 7 4.86 -2.33 -8.73
CA TYR A 7 3.60 -1.60 -8.88
C TYR A 7 2.39 -2.48 -8.49
N ASP A 8 2.41 -3.74 -8.92
CA ASP A 8 1.38 -4.74 -8.61
C ASP A 8 1.16 -4.93 -7.10
N LEU A 9 2.25 -4.96 -6.32
CA LEU A 9 2.17 -5.09 -4.86
C LEU A 9 1.56 -3.84 -4.22
N ARG A 10 1.86 -2.65 -4.75
CA ARG A 10 1.29 -1.39 -4.26
C ARG A 10 -0.20 -1.34 -4.51
N SER A 11 -0.64 -1.63 -5.74
CA SER A 11 -2.05 -1.63 -6.10
C SER A 11 -2.85 -2.61 -5.26
N LYS A 12 -2.37 -3.86 -5.12
CA LYS A 12 -3.03 -4.87 -4.26
C LYS A 12 -3.10 -4.46 -2.79
N ALA A 13 -2.04 -3.85 -2.25
CA ALA A 13 -2.04 -3.39 -0.87
C ALA A 13 -3.01 -2.22 -0.65
N ILE A 14 -3.10 -1.28 -1.59
CA ILE A 14 -4.05 -0.17 -1.51
C ILE A 14 -5.49 -0.65 -1.69
N GLU A 15 -5.75 -1.53 -2.66
CA GLU A 15 -7.06 -2.16 -2.86
C GLU A 15 -7.53 -2.92 -1.62
N ALA A 16 -6.63 -3.67 -0.95
CA ALA A 16 -6.95 -4.34 0.29
C ALA A 16 -7.43 -3.34 1.38
N VAL A 17 -6.71 -2.23 1.54
CA VAL A 17 -7.12 -1.17 2.48
C VAL A 17 -8.46 -0.53 2.07
N LYS A 18 -8.68 -0.26 0.77
CA LYS A 18 -9.95 0.27 0.25
C LYS A 18 -11.12 -0.69 0.46
N ARG A 19 -10.87 -2.00 0.41
CA ARG A 19 -11.87 -3.05 0.68
C ARG A 19 -12.32 -3.09 2.15
N GLY A 20 -11.59 -2.41 3.04
CA GLY A 20 -11.90 -2.33 4.48
C GLY A 20 -10.91 -3.05 5.38
N GLU A 21 -9.84 -3.64 4.81
CA GLU A 21 -8.79 -4.29 5.60
C GLU A 21 -8.01 -3.26 6.43
N LYS A 22 -7.66 -3.61 7.66
CA LYS A 22 -6.85 -2.72 8.50
C LYS A 22 -5.44 -2.63 7.90
N LYS A 23 -4.89 -1.40 7.85
CA LYS A 23 -3.49 -1.14 7.44
C LYS A 23 -2.47 -2.07 8.12
N ILE A 24 -2.76 -2.47 9.36
CA ILE A 24 -1.92 -3.39 10.15
C ILE A 24 -1.87 -4.79 9.54
N GLU A 25 -3.01 -5.31 9.12
CA GLU A 25 -3.16 -6.64 8.55
C GLU A 25 -2.57 -6.69 7.15
N VAL A 26 -2.84 -5.67 6.34
CA VAL A 26 -2.23 -5.49 5.01
C VAL A 26 -0.70 -5.41 5.11
N SER A 27 -0.17 -4.60 6.04
CA SER A 27 1.27 -4.50 6.28
C SER A 27 1.91 -5.85 6.65
N ARG A 28 1.25 -6.65 7.50
CA ARG A 28 1.72 -7.99 7.86
C ARG A 28 1.62 -8.98 6.71
N PHE A 29 0.51 -8.96 5.98
CA PHE A 29 0.24 -9.87 4.87
C PHE A 29 1.22 -9.68 3.72
N PHE A 30 1.45 -8.42 3.31
CA PHE A 30 2.39 -8.08 2.25
C PHE A 30 3.85 -7.97 2.72
N LYS A 31 4.12 -8.21 4.02
CA LYS A 31 5.46 -8.07 4.65
C LYS A 31 6.10 -6.72 4.36
N ILE A 32 5.29 -5.66 4.32
CA ILE A 32 5.74 -4.29 4.10
C ILE A 32 5.60 -3.49 5.39
N SER A 33 6.47 -2.50 5.58
CA SER A 33 6.30 -1.55 6.68
C SER A 33 5.03 -0.71 6.48
N ARG A 34 4.46 -0.19 7.58
CA ARG A 34 3.30 0.72 7.50
C ARG A 34 3.60 2.05 6.80
N ASN A 35 4.85 2.50 6.88
CA ASN A 35 5.29 3.78 6.32
C ASN A 35 5.11 3.88 4.79
N PRO A 36 5.59 2.92 3.97
CA PRO A 36 5.33 2.93 2.52
C PRO A 36 3.84 2.77 2.19
N LEU A 37 3.08 1.97 2.96
CA LEU A 37 1.65 1.82 2.75
C LEU A 37 0.90 3.16 2.92
N ASP A 38 1.27 3.95 3.93
CA ASP A 38 0.69 5.27 4.16
C ASP A 38 1.05 6.27 3.05
N LEU A 39 2.30 6.25 2.59
CA LEU A 39 2.74 7.05 1.43
C LEU A 39 1.99 6.68 0.15
N TRP A 40 1.70 5.39 -0.06
CA TRP A 40 0.95 4.95 -1.24
C TRP A 40 -0.50 5.39 -1.19
N LEU A 41 -1.16 5.27 -0.03
CA LEU A 41 -2.52 5.78 0.17
C LEU A 41 -2.59 7.30 -0.03
N LYS A 42 -1.59 8.04 0.45
CA LYS A 42 -1.51 9.49 0.27
C LYS A 42 -1.36 9.85 -1.22
N LYS A 43 -0.46 9.17 -1.93
CA LYS A 43 -0.30 9.35 -3.38
C LYS A 43 -1.56 8.99 -4.17
N GLU A 44 -2.24 7.90 -3.83
CA GLU A 44 -3.49 7.53 -4.49
C GLU A 44 -4.58 8.61 -4.30
N ARG A 45 -4.62 9.26 -3.14
CA ARG A 45 -5.52 10.39 -2.88
C ARG A 45 -5.12 11.67 -3.63
N GLU A 46 -3.82 11.93 -3.77
CA GLU A 46 -3.28 13.12 -4.45
C GLU A 46 -3.30 13.01 -5.98
N THR A 47 -3.22 11.79 -6.52
CA THR A 47 -3.13 11.51 -7.97
C THR A 47 -4.46 11.01 -8.55
N GLY A 48 -5.57 11.21 -7.82
CA GLY A 48 -6.90 10.70 -8.15
C GLY A 48 -7.34 10.94 -9.58
#